data_AF-G0R1J8-F1
#
_entry.id   AF-G0R1J8-F1
#
_cell.length_a   1.000
_cell.length_b   1.000
_cell.length_c   1.000
_cell.angle_alpha   90.00
_cell.angle_beta   90.00
_cell.angle_gamma   90.00
#
_symmetry.space_group_name_H-M   'P 1'
#
loop_
_entity.id
_entity.type
_entity.pdbx_description
1 polymer ?
#
loop_
_entity_poly.entity_id
_entity_poly.type
_entity_poly.pdbx_seq_one_letter_code
_entity_poly.pdbx_strand_id
1 'polypeptide(L)'
;MQQKDHINLFFTGQNLKETDLLRKSVLFLKLYLIDNKKRYLLGQTEPQQNIQCFTWTTPIQIEYIFQKKQKLEFEIYDKDITNDDLIAKGKCKLGQIMVDRANKFEVQLKSKDGKKDQ
;
A
#
# COMPACT_ATOMS: atom_id res chain seq x y z
N MET A 1 -22.18 -14.58 -17.37
CA MET A 1 -21.88 -13.47 -16.45
C MET A 1 -20.63 -13.84 -15.67
N GLN A 2 -19.58 -13.00 -15.69
CA GLN A 2 -18.44 -13.20 -14.79
C GLN A 2 -18.87 -12.78 -13.39
N GLN A 3 -18.59 -13.61 -12.38
CA GLN A 3 -18.80 -13.24 -10.98
C GLN A 3 -17.81 -12.12 -10.63
N LYS A 4 -18.35 -11.01 -10.14
CA LYS A 4 -17.61 -9.81 -9.75
C LYS A 4 -17.73 -9.66 -8.25
N ASP A 5 -16.68 -10.06 -7.53
CA ASP A 5 -16.64 -9.88 -6.10
C ASP A 5 -15.98 -8.54 -5.78
N HIS A 6 -16.59 -7.74 -4.91
CA HIS A 6 -15.96 -6.53 -4.41
C HIS A 6 -15.34 -6.85 -3.05
N ILE A 7 -14.06 -6.50 -2.90
CA ILE A 7 -13.34 -6.72 -1.66
C ILE A 7 -12.86 -5.39 -1.09
N ASN A 8 -12.79 -5.32 0.24
CA ASN A 8 -12.21 -4.20 0.97
C ASN A 8 -10.83 -4.62 1.47
N LEU A 9 -9.81 -3.84 1.10
CA LEU A 9 -8.45 -4.02 1.62
C LEU A 9 -8.23 -3.06 2.79
N PHE A 10 -7.81 -3.62 3.92
CA PHE A 10 -7.40 -2.89 5.11
C PHE A 10 -5.89 -2.99 5.27
N PHE A 11 -5.27 -1.96 5.88
CA PHE A 11 -3.81 -1.81 5.87
C PHE A 11 -3.26 -1.54 7.26
N THR A 12 -2.16 -2.21 7.57
CA THR A 12 -1.34 -1.97 8.75
C THR A 12 0.11 -1.74 8.31
N GLY A 13 0.77 -0.74 8.90
CA GLY A 13 2.19 -0.44 8.68
C GLY A 13 3.01 -0.77 9.91
N GLN A 14 4.22 -1.31 9.71
CA GLN A 14 5.20 -1.55 10.77
C GLN A 14 6.62 -1.35 10.21
N ASN A 15 7.57 -0.99 11.08
CA ASN A 15 9.00 -0.87 10.73
C ASN A 15 9.30 0.08 9.55
N LEU A 16 8.52 1.14 9.38
CA LEU A 16 8.82 2.19 8.42
C LEU A 16 9.86 3.12 9.05
N LYS A 17 11.08 3.10 8.50
CA LYS A 17 12.24 3.82 9.01
C LYS A 17 11.90 5.30 9.23
N GLU A 18 12.09 5.80 10.45
CA GLU A 18 11.95 7.22 10.78
C GLU A 18 12.92 8.01 9.89
N THR A 19 12.38 8.95 9.12
CA THR A 19 13.16 9.72 8.15
C THR A 19 13.90 10.88 8.84
N ASP A 20 13.41 11.35 10.00
CA ASP A 20 14.08 12.36 10.82
C ASP A 20 13.71 12.26 12.32
N LEU A 21 14.71 12.27 13.20
CA LEU A 21 14.57 12.20 14.67
C LEU A 21 13.91 13.44 15.32
N LEU A 22 13.53 14.45 14.52
CA LEU A 22 13.06 15.74 15.02
C LEU A 22 11.58 16.05 14.68
N ARG A 23 10.95 15.32 13.75
CA ARG A 23 9.54 15.51 13.41
C ARG A 23 8.86 14.15 13.21
N LYS A 24 7.75 13.92 13.92
CA LYS A 24 6.94 12.71 13.73
C LYS A 24 6.33 12.72 12.32
N SER A 25 6.72 11.77 11.48
CA SER A 25 6.13 11.55 10.15
C SER A 25 4.62 11.30 10.23
N VAL A 26 3.89 11.71 9.19
CA VAL A 26 2.45 11.50 9.03
C VAL A 26 2.23 10.71 7.75
N LEU A 27 1.99 9.41 7.88
CA LEU A 27 2.02 8.47 6.77
C LEU A 27 0.63 8.18 6.21
N PHE A 28 0.57 8.04 4.89
CA PHE A 28 -0.60 7.52 4.20
C PHE A 28 -0.20 6.63 3.03
N LEU A 29 -1.09 5.72 2.66
CA LEU A 29 -0.87 4.74 1.59
C LEU A 29 -1.72 5.09 0.38
N LYS A 30 -1.12 5.02 -0.82
CA LYS A 30 -1.82 5.00 -2.11
C LYS A 30 -1.74 3.60 -2.71
N LEU A 31 -2.88 3.09 -3.16
CA LEU A 31 -2.95 1.81 -3.86
C LEU A 31 -3.22 2.02 -5.34
N TYR A 32 -2.42 1.38 -6.18
CA TYR A 32 -2.56 1.44 -7.63
C TYR A 32 -2.82 0.06 -8.23
N LEU A 33 -3.73 0.00 -9.21
CA LEU A 33 -3.80 -1.10 -10.15
C LEU A 33 -2.85 -0.83 -11.32
N ILE A 34 -2.00 -1.78 -11.65
CA ILE A 34 -1.16 -1.73 -12.84
C ILE A 34 -1.84 -2.53 -13.95
N ASP A 35 -2.23 -1.85 -15.02
CA ASP A 35 -2.77 -2.45 -16.24
C ASP A 35 -2.07 -1.86 -17.47
N ASN A 36 -1.61 -2.71 -18.39
CA ASN A 36 -0.89 -2.30 -19.61
C ASN A 36 0.22 -1.25 -19.38
N LYS A 37 1.02 -1.44 -18.32
CA LYS A 37 2.10 -0.52 -17.87
C LYS A 37 1.62 0.86 -17.37
N LYS A 38 0.31 1.13 -17.37
CA LYS A 38 -0.29 2.31 -16.75
C LYS A 38 -0.68 2.00 -15.30
N ARG A 39 -0.65 3.02 -14.46
CA ARG A 39 -1.04 2.94 -13.04
C ARG A 39 -2.36 3.68 -12.88
N TYR A 40 -3.32 3.04 -12.22
CA TYR A 40 -4.64 3.59 -11.93
C TYR A 40 -4.77 3.66 -10.41
N LEU A 41 -4.91 4.87 -9.86
CA LEU A 41 -5.12 5.06 -8.43
C LEU A 41 -6.49 4.46 -8.07
N LEU A 42 -6.48 3.47 -7.18
CA LEU A 42 -7.70 2.86 -6.65
C LEU A 42 -8.22 3.62 -5.44
N GLY A 43 -7.32 4.18 -4.65
CA GLY A 43 -7.65 4.95 -3.47
C GLY A 43 -6.43 5.27 -2.64
N GLN A 44 -6.66 6.00 -1.56
CA GLN A 44 -5.66 6.30 -0.55
C GLN A 44 -6.27 6.23 0.84
N THR A 45 -5.45 5.93 1.84
CA THR A 45 -5.85 5.96 3.25
C THR A 45 -5.83 7.39 3.81
N GLU A 46 -6.36 7.57 5.02
CA GLU A 46 -6.15 8.78 5.79
C GLU A 46 -4.67 8.95 6.19
N PRO A 47 -4.18 10.20 6.37
CA PRO A 47 -2.89 10.45 7.00
C PRO A 47 -2.93 10.06 8.49
N GLN A 48 -1.92 9.31 8.92
CA GLN A 48 -1.81 8.83 10.30
C GLN A 48 -0.39 9.02 10.81
N GLN A 49 -0.24 9.50 12.05
CA GLN A 49 1.08 9.69 12.64
C GLN A 49 1.83 8.35 12.73
N ASN A 50 3.08 8.32 12.25
CA ASN A 50 3.90 7.12 12.32
C ASN A 50 4.22 6.81 13.78
N ILE A 51 3.83 5.60 14.19
CA ILE A 51 4.20 4.96 15.43
C ILE A 51 4.69 3.54 15.08
N GLN A 52 5.44 2.89 15.96
CA GLN A 52 6.16 1.62 15.69
C GLN A 52 5.32 0.53 14.99
N CYS A 53 3.99 0.53 15.20
CA CYS A 53 3.00 -0.19 14.40
C CYS A 53 1.70 0.62 14.36
N PHE A 54 1.10 0.82 13.19
CA PHE A 54 -0.13 1.59 13.03
C PHE A 54 -1.09 0.97 12.02
N THR A 55 -2.37 1.30 12.16
CA THR A 55 -3.45 0.80 11.31
C THR A 55 -4.20 1.98 10.72
N TRP A 56 -4.47 1.94 9.42
CA TRP A 56 -5.42 2.84 8.79
C TRP A 56 -6.81 2.21 8.81
N THR A 57 -7.82 3.03 9.02
CA THR A 57 -9.22 2.65 9.12
C THR A 57 -9.95 2.71 7.78
N THR A 58 -9.52 3.57 6.85
CA THR A 58 -10.14 3.69 5.53
C THR A 58 -9.79 2.49 4.66
N PRO A 59 -10.76 1.64 4.28
CA PRO A 59 -10.50 0.56 3.33
C PRO A 59 -10.36 1.10 1.91
N ILE A 60 -9.60 0.37 1.07
CA ILE A 60 -9.59 0.60 -0.37
C ILE A 60 -10.33 -0.56 -1.04
N GLN A 61 -11.43 -0.24 -1.73
CA GLN A 61 -12.26 -1.23 -2.42
C GLN A 61 -11.69 -1.56 -3.81
N ILE A 62 -11.76 -2.83 -4.20
CA ILE A 62 -11.34 -3.30 -5.53
C ILE A 62 -12.25 -4.44 -6.00
N GLU A 63 -12.55 -4.45 -7.30
CA GLU A 63 -13.22 -5.58 -7.96
C GLU A 63 -12.20 -6.72 -8.17
N TYR A 64 -12.47 -7.90 -7.62
CA TYR A 64 -11.69 -9.10 -7.85
C TYR A 64 -12.21 -9.87 -9.08
N ILE A 65 -11.31 -10.16 -10.02
CA ILE A 65 -11.58 -10.92 -11.23
C ILE A 65 -10.60 -12.09 -11.28
N PHE A 66 -11.04 -13.28 -10.87
CA PHE A 66 -10.20 -14.50 -10.76
C PHE A 66 -9.35 -14.79 -12.01
N GLN A 67 -9.92 -14.58 -13.19
CA GLN A 67 -9.27 -14.87 -14.48
C GLN A 67 -8.24 -13.79 -14.89
N LYS A 68 -8.22 -12.63 -14.22
CA LYS A 68 -7.34 -11.49 -14.56
C LYS A 68 -6.14 -11.43 -13.63
N LYS A 69 -4.94 -11.29 -14.21
CA LYS A 69 -3.72 -10.96 -13.45
C LYS A 69 -3.74 -9.48 -13.04
N GLN A 70 -4.39 -9.18 -11.92
CA GLN A 70 -4.45 -7.83 -11.35
C GLN A 70 -3.19 -7.55 -10.52
N LYS A 71 -2.30 -6.70 -11.04
CA LYS A 71 -1.06 -6.29 -10.36
C LYS A 71 -1.33 -5.06 -9.51
N LEU A 72 -0.94 -5.09 -8.25
CA LEU A 72 -1.08 -3.98 -7.31
C LEU A 72 0.28 -3.36 -7.03
N GLU A 73 0.30 -2.04 -6.84
CA GLU A 73 1.45 -1.29 -6.32
C GLU A 73 1.01 -0.45 -5.14
N PHE A 74 1.72 -0.62 -4.03
CA PHE A 74 1.50 0.06 -2.77
C PHE A 74 2.58 1.13 -2.66
N GLU A 75 2.21 2.36 -2.36
CA GLU A 75 3.13 3.45 -2.12
C GLU A 75 2.78 4.14 -0.81
N ILE A 76 3.77 4.25 0.08
CA ILE A 76 3.64 4.98 1.34
C ILE A 76 4.31 6.33 1.18
N TYR A 77 3.60 7.36 1.61
CA TYR A 77 4.04 8.75 1.57
C TYR A 77 4.10 9.33 2.98
N ASP A 78 5.07 10.21 3.23
CA ASP A 78 5.01 11.19 4.32
C ASP A 78 4.24 12.42 3.86
N LYS A 79 3.31 12.89 4.69
CA LYS A 79 2.53 14.09 4.42
C LYS A 79 3.39 15.32 4.71
N ASP A 80 3.64 16.11 3.68
CA ASP A 80 4.26 17.43 3.82
C ASP A 80 3.30 18.54 3.40
N ILE A 81 3.62 19.78 3.78
CA ILE A 81 2.88 20.99 3.43
C ILE A 81 2.96 21.24 1.92
N THR A 82 4.12 20.95 1.30
CA THR A 82 4.38 21.31 -0.09
C THR A 82 4.20 20.14 -1.04
N ASN A 83 4.91 19.04 -0.81
CA ASN A 83 4.85 17.84 -1.64
C ASN A 83 5.04 16.59 -0.79
N ASP A 84 4.10 15.66 -0.90
CA ASP A 84 4.18 14.40 -0.15
C ASP A 84 5.40 13.56 -0.60
N ASP A 85 6.19 13.10 0.37
CA ASP A 85 7.43 12.36 0.13
C ASP A 85 7.18 10.86 0.04
N LEU A 86 7.44 10.27 -1.13
CA LEU A 86 7.38 8.81 -1.27
C LEU A 86 8.48 8.17 -0.43
N ILE A 87 8.10 7.45 0.63
CA ILE A 87 9.02 6.73 1.51
C ILE A 87 9.34 5.35 0.95
N ALA A 88 8.31 4.58 0.61
CA ALA A 88 8.48 3.18 0.24
C ALA A 88 7.42 2.70 -0.74
N LYS A 89 7.77 1.67 -1.51
CA LYS A 89 6.85 1.03 -2.44
C LYS A 89 7.03 -0.48 -2.57
N GLY A 90 5.95 -1.18 -2.86
CA GLY A 90 5.93 -2.62 -3.05
C GLY A 90 4.92 -3.05 -4.10
N LYS A 91 5.03 -4.29 -4.56
CA LYS A 91 4.14 -4.86 -5.59
C LYS A 91 3.74 -6.27 -5.25
N CYS A 92 2.49 -6.61 -5.53
CA CYS A 92 2.01 -8.00 -5.52
C CYS A 92 0.94 -8.20 -6.60
N LYS A 93 0.43 -9.42 -6.73
CA LYS A 93 -0.79 -9.71 -7.49
C LYS A 93 -1.95 -9.85 -6.50
N LEU A 94 -3.11 -9.32 -6.85
CA LEU A 94 -4.31 -9.45 -6.01
C LEU A 94 -4.63 -10.92 -5.71
N GLY A 95 -4.47 -11.81 -6.70
CA GLY A 95 -4.66 -13.25 -6.49
C GLY A 95 -3.75 -13.86 -5.40
N GLN A 96 -2.61 -13.25 -5.05
CA GLN A 96 -1.79 -13.72 -3.92
C GLN A 96 -2.41 -13.38 -2.57
N ILE A 97 -3.10 -12.24 -2.47
CA ILE A 97 -3.82 -11.82 -1.26
C ILE A 97 -5.02 -12.75 -1.03
N MET A 98 -5.73 -13.09 -2.10
CA MET A 98 -6.97 -13.89 -2.04
C MET A 98 -6.77 -15.37 -1.65
N VAL A 99 -5.54 -15.88 -1.68
CA VAL A 99 -5.25 -17.29 -1.37
C VAL A 99 -5.01 -17.52 0.12
N ASP A 100 -4.75 -16.46 0.89
CA ASP A 100 -4.49 -16.57 2.33
C ASP A 100 -5.77 -16.82 3.13
N ARG A 101 -5.81 -17.93 3.88
CA ARG A 101 -7.00 -18.34 4.65
C ARG A 101 -7.28 -17.47 5.87
N ALA A 102 -6.26 -16.77 6.37
CA ALA A 102 -6.40 -15.82 7.46
C ALA A 102 -6.80 -14.41 6.95
N ASN A 103 -7.01 -14.25 5.63
CA ASN A 103 -7.25 -12.96 4.98
C ASN A 103 -6.15 -11.92 5.32
N LYS A 104 -4.92 -12.39 5.53
CA LYS A 104 -3.77 -11.56 5.86
C LYS A 104 -2.68 -11.76 4.84
N PHE A 105 -2.08 -10.68 4.36
CA PHE A 105 -0.96 -10.76 3.42
C PHE A 105 0.06 -9.67 3.71
N GLU A 106 1.34 -10.04 3.75
CA GLU A 106 2.43 -9.11 4.00
C GLU A 106 3.15 -8.75 2.70
N VAL A 107 3.20 -7.45 2.39
CA VAL A 107 3.95 -6.91 1.24
C VAL A 107 5.24 -6.29 1.76
N GLN A 108 6.38 -6.79 1.30
CA GLN A 108 7.66 -6.16 1.55
C GLN A 108 7.78 -4.88 0.72
N LEU A 109 7.97 -3.75 1.40
CA LEU A 109 8.18 -2.45 0.76
C LEU A 109 9.66 -2.14 0.65
N LYS A 110 10.07 -1.53 -0.46
CA LYS A 110 11.43 -1.04 -0.67
C LYS A 110 11.44 0.47 -0.54
N SER A 111 12.40 1.00 0.20
CA SER A 111 12.63 2.44 0.28
C SER A 111 12.83 3.05 -1.11
N LYS A 112 12.39 4.29 -1.30
CA LYS A 112 12.69 5.10 -2.49
C LYS A 112 14.20 5.26 -2.67
N ASP A 113 14.92 5.47 -1.57
CA ASP A 113 16.37 5.53 -1.57
C ASP A 113 16.91 4.10 -1.56
N GLY A 114 17.31 3.61 -2.73
CA GLY A 114 17.81 2.26 -2.95
C GLY A 114 19.14 1.94 -2.26
N LYS A 115 19.42 2.46 -1.06
CA LYS A 115 20.47 1.93 -0.21
C LYS A 115 20.06 0.52 0.20
N LYS A 116 20.59 -0.46 -0.54
CA LYS A 116 20.73 -1.83 -0.07
C LYS A 116 21.50 -1.75 1.24
N ASP A 117 20.82 -1.99 2.35
CA ASP A 117 21.53 -2.36 3.58
C ASP A 117 22.20 -3.71 3.29
N GLN A 118 23.52 -3.66 3.10
CA GLN A 118 24.43 -4.80 3.28
C GLN A 118 24.74 -4.93 4.77
#